data_AF-A0A957S7A8-F1
#
_entry.id   AF-A0A957S7A8-F1
#
_cell.length_a   1.000
_cell.length_b   1.000
_cell.length_c   1.000
_cell.angle_alpha   90.00
_cell.angle_beta   90.00
_cell.angle_gamma   90.00
#
_symmetry.space_group_name_H-M   'P 1'
#
loop_
_entity.id
_entity.type
_entity.pdbx_description
1 polymer ?
#
loop_
_entity_poly.entity_id
_entity_poly.type
_entity_poly.pdbx_seq_one_letter_code
_entity_poly.pdbx_strand_id
1 'polypeptide(L)'
;MIPTPDLTEGQIRGRASEKSWARGRDYVDLVSDLVWRDGELSARVEGSGWAFYRVVIAFVGNEIASAHCSCPYDWGGDCKHIVATLLAARQQPARVAQRPALAALLAGHSAEALAAILTDLTARHPHLIEEIEALAALSPRSAPPQSAPDDAVLSAISESELSLLQRQIRADMRSSVFTGYDSWGDEAWYESDPGEALEPALARIRALLEADEIADALIVLRAATEAWEAGTLRLDEYLLDHFSELDLPAADALADLWAEALLRAELDENERQEWAAYLDDKADSILGGDSFQLAVTAAKQGWDYPPLVGAMGGDITALGAWEDDDVPHYAEALARIRLEILAARGDYEAYLNLAQAEGQFIDYLKMLVQLGRREEALAEARAYLVEPAEILDIAQTLLAADAVDDAISLAQHGMSGESPRGKAALATWLRDVAGDHGQPGLALVMAQQSLALRKTLANYQALQRAAGDDWPAYKKIALQMLASDESLYGDEKVTIYLYEQMHDEAIAAVDKAKWFHDDNAVIDAVRQSHPQWAFDRCRRHAEQIMDAGKAQDYEVAAEWLRRGRDILVEAGDAAQWRSYLDRLLDRHQRKYKLRPMLEKLRL
;
A
#
# COMPACT_ATOMS: atom_id res chain seq x y z
N MET A 1 15.65 -4.95 56.84
CA MET A 1 14.43 -4.47 56.15
C MET A 1 14.75 -4.55 54.67
N ILE A 2 13.98 -5.32 53.90
CA ILE A 2 14.24 -5.53 52.47
C ILE A 2 13.80 -4.27 51.73
N PRO A 3 14.61 -3.69 50.82
CA PRO A 3 14.24 -2.49 50.06
C PRO A 3 13.27 -2.84 48.91
N THR A 4 12.26 -3.66 49.18
CA THR A 4 11.14 -3.86 48.27
C THR A 4 10.12 -2.75 48.52
N PRO A 5 9.54 -2.14 47.47
CA PRO A 5 8.58 -1.07 47.60
C PRO A 5 7.31 -1.54 48.33
N ASP A 6 6.87 -0.72 49.29
CA ASP A 6 5.64 -0.90 50.07
C ASP A 6 4.41 -0.50 49.25
N LEU A 7 4.09 -1.31 48.23
CA LEU A 7 2.91 -1.12 47.40
C LEU A 7 1.65 -1.65 48.09
N THR A 8 0.59 -0.85 48.13
CA THR A 8 -0.73 -1.28 48.61
C THR A 8 -1.47 -2.16 47.60
N GLU A 9 -2.36 -3.02 48.10
CA GLU A 9 -3.22 -3.86 47.24
C GLU A 9 -4.10 -3.01 46.29
N GLY A 10 -4.55 -1.85 46.76
CA GLY A 10 -5.31 -0.90 45.95
C GLY A 10 -4.51 -0.34 44.78
N GLN A 11 -3.21 -0.06 44.98
CA GLN A 11 -2.32 0.40 43.91
C GLN A 11 -2.08 -0.69 42.86
N ILE A 12 -1.94 -1.95 43.26
CA ILE A 12 -1.79 -3.07 42.32
C ILE A 12 -3.11 -3.30 41.56
N ARG A 13 -4.25 -3.30 42.26
CA ARG A 13 -5.58 -3.49 41.66
C ARG A 13 -5.93 -2.41 40.65
N GLY A 14 -5.58 -1.14 40.93
CA GLY A 14 -5.85 -0.02 40.04
C GLY A 14 -5.15 -0.09 38.68
N ARG A 15 -4.13 -0.96 38.54
CA ARG A 15 -3.36 -1.14 37.30
C ARG A 15 -3.87 -2.27 36.42
N ALA A 16 -4.79 -3.11 36.89
CA ALA A 16 -5.25 -4.29 36.17
C ALA A 16 -6.78 -4.27 35.97
N SER A 17 -7.27 -4.92 34.91
CA SER A 17 -8.71 -5.17 34.74
C SER A 17 -9.23 -6.08 35.87
N GLU A 18 -10.54 -6.04 36.14
CA GLU A 18 -11.15 -6.87 37.19
C GLU A 18 -10.88 -8.38 36.98
N LYS A 19 -10.86 -8.82 35.71
CA LYS A 19 -10.54 -10.19 35.31
C LYS A 19 -9.07 -10.55 35.52
N SER A 20 -8.13 -9.66 35.14
CA SER A 20 -6.69 -9.86 35.35
C SER A 20 -6.33 -9.84 36.83
N TRP A 21 -6.97 -8.97 37.60
CA TRP A 21 -6.85 -8.91 39.05
C TRP A 21 -7.29 -10.20 39.73
N ALA A 22 -8.50 -10.69 39.42
CA ALA A 22 -9.03 -11.92 40.02
C ALA A 22 -8.09 -13.10 39.76
N ARG A 23 -7.67 -13.29 38.50
CA ARG A 23 -6.75 -14.37 38.13
C ARG A 23 -5.35 -14.20 38.70
N GLY A 24 -4.85 -12.96 38.83
CA GLY A 24 -3.52 -12.71 39.38
C GLY A 24 -3.38 -13.18 40.83
N ARG A 25 -4.46 -13.13 41.62
CA ARG A 25 -4.47 -13.69 42.98
C ARG A 25 -4.32 -15.20 43.01
N ASP A 26 -4.92 -15.89 42.04
CA ASP A 26 -4.86 -17.36 41.94
C ASP A 26 -3.46 -17.85 41.50
N TYR A 27 -2.61 -16.97 40.97
CA TYR A 27 -1.29 -17.29 40.41
C TYR A 27 -0.13 -16.98 41.35
N VAL A 28 -0.39 -16.47 42.56
CA VAL A 28 0.67 -16.07 43.51
C VAL A 28 1.60 -17.25 43.88
N ASP A 29 1.03 -18.44 44.06
CA ASP A 29 1.80 -19.65 44.40
C ASP A 29 2.59 -20.21 43.21
N LEU A 30 2.28 -19.75 41.99
CA LEU A 30 2.94 -20.14 40.73
C LEU A 30 4.14 -19.23 40.38
N VAL A 31 4.44 -18.24 41.22
CA VAL A 31 5.59 -17.34 41.06
C VAL A 31 6.84 -17.98 41.66
N SER A 32 7.92 -17.99 40.90
CA SER A 32 9.24 -18.50 41.26
C SER A 32 10.35 -17.51 40.88
N ASP A 33 11.57 -17.73 41.38
CA ASP A 33 12.73 -16.89 41.08
C ASP A 33 12.54 -15.38 41.32
N LEU A 34 11.82 -15.01 42.38
CA LEU A 34 11.66 -13.62 42.82
C LEU A 34 13.00 -13.02 43.23
N VAL A 35 13.52 -12.12 42.42
CA VAL A 35 14.84 -11.49 42.61
C VAL A 35 14.70 -9.99 42.51
N TRP A 36 15.32 -9.29 43.47
CA TRP A 36 15.45 -7.84 43.46
C TRP A 36 16.88 -7.44 43.11
N ARG A 37 17.02 -6.51 42.15
CA ARG A 37 18.28 -5.90 41.72
C ARG A 37 18.05 -4.42 41.44
N ASP A 38 18.68 -3.55 42.23
CA ASP A 38 18.80 -2.13 41.93
C ASP A 38 17.52 -1.43 41.43
N GLY A 39 16.42 -1.55 42.19
CA GLY A 39 15.15 -0.93 41.81
C GLY A 39 14.28 -1.78 40.87
N GLU A 40 14.72 -2.98 40.48
CA GLU A 40 13.99 -3.89 39.61
C GLU A 40 13.63 -5.20 40.33
N LEU A 41 12.36 -5.60 40.21
CA LEU A 41 11.86 -6.92 40.61
C LEU A 41 11.67 -7.79 39.38
N SER A 42 12.31 -8.96 39.38
CA SER A 42 12.15 -9.97 38.33
C SER A 42 11.59 -11.27 38.91
N ALA A 43 10.81 -11.99 38.13
CA ALA A 43 10.28 -13.30 38.50
C ALA A 43 9.97 -14.17 37.27
N ARG A 44 9.76 -15.47 37.54
CA ARG A 44 9.21 -16.43 36.58
C ARG A 44 7.84 -16.91 37.06
N VAL A 45 6.86 -16.93 36.17
CA VAL A 45 5.48 -17.31 36.52
C VAL A 45 5.01 -18.44 35.63
N GLU A 46 4.52 -19.53 36.24
CA GLU A 46 3.91 -20.63 35.51
C GLU A 46 2.56 -20.20 34.91
N GLY A 47 2.25 -20.66 33.70
CA GLY A 47 1.00 -20.34 33.04
C GLY A 47 0.67 -21.31 31.92
N SER A 48 -0.16 -20.88 30.96
CA SER A 48 -0.67 -21.74 29.88
C SER A 48 0.36 -22.08 28.80
N GLY A 49 1.51 -21.40 28.78
CA GLY A 49 2.59 -21.68 27.84
C GLY A 49 3.49 -22.82 28.33
N TRP A 50 4.20 -23.45 27.39
CA TRP A 50 5.14 -24.55 27.67
C TRP A 50 6.39 -24.11 28.46
N ALA A 51 6.70 -22.81 28.45
CA ALA A 51 7.79 -22.20 29.21
C ALA A 51 7.25 -21.17 30.22
N PHE A 52 7.98 -20.94 31.31
CA PHE A 52 7.65 -19.93 32.31
C PHE A 52 7.63 -18.52 31.70
N TYR A 53 6.61 -17.73 32.04
CA TYR A 53 6.58 -16.32 31.66
C TYR A 53 7.58 -15.52 32.50
N ARG A 54 8.36 -14.66 31.86
CA ARG A 54 9.33 -13.78 32.53
C ARG A 54 8.68 -12.43 32.81
N VAL A 55 8.69 -12.03 34.07
CA VAL A 55 8.15 -10.75 34.54
C VAL A 55 9.31 -9.88 35.01
N VAL A 56 9.31 -8.62 34.59
CA VAL A 56 10.28 -7.60 34.99
C VAL A 56 9.53 -6.32 35.34
N ILE A 57 9.77 -5.77 36.52
CA ILE A 57 9.07 -4.60 37.06
C ILE A 57 10.10 -3.63 37.61
N ALA A 58 10.18 -2.44 37.01
CA ALA A 58 11.08 -1.38 37.43
C ALA A 58 10.37 -0.38 38.35
N PHE A 59 11.07 0.07 39.38
CA PHE A 59 10.56 0.98 40.39
C PHE A 59 11.38 2.26 40.49
N VAL A 60 10.67 3.37 40.71
CA VAL A 60 11.27 4.65 41.11
C VAL A 60 10.69 5.00 42.48
N GLY A 61 11.54 4.89 43.51
CA GLY A 61 11.07 5.01 44.90
C GLY A 61 10.07 3.90 45.25
N ASN A 62 8.83 4.28 45.53
CA ASN A 62 7.75 3.35 45.90
C ASN A 62 6.73 3.13 44.77
N GLU A 63 6.97 3.66 43.58
CA GLU A 63 6.06 3.61 42.44
C GLU A 63 6.59 2.70 41.34
N ILE A 64 5.69 2.02 40.63
CA ILE A 64 6.02 1.20 39.46
C ILE A 64 6.22 2.12 38.27
N ALA A 65 7.46 2.22 37.79
CA ALA A 65 7.80 2.98 36.59
C ALA A 65 7.44 2.22 35.31
N SER A 66 7.70 0.91 35.28
CA SER A 66 7.31 0.03 34.18
C SER A 66 7.09 -1.39 34.67
N ALA A 67 6.23 -2.13 33.96
CA ALA A 67 5.99 -3.54 34.20
C ALA A 67 5.84 -4.25 32.86
N HIS A 68 6.67 -5.27 32.63
CA HIS A 68 6.67 -6.06 31.42
C HIS A 68 6.55 -7.54 31.76
N CYS A 69 5.81 -8.28 30.93
CA CYS A 69 5.69 -9.72 31.01
C CYS A 69 5.76 -10.31 29.60
N SER A 70 6.49 -11.40 29.44
CA SER A 70 6.63 -12.11 28.15
C SER A 70 5.37 -12.88 27.72
N CYS A 71 4.17 -12.52 28.20
CA CYS A 71 2.92 -13.18 27.83
C CYS A 71 2.20 -12.37 26.74
N PRO A 72 1.43 -13.02 25.84
CA PRO A 72 0.79 -12.36 24.70
C PRO A 72 -0.49 -11.58 25.10
N TYR A 73 -0.50 -10.96 26.28
CA TYR A 73 -1.67 -10.22 26.76
C TYR A 73 -1.56 -8.74 26.34
N ASP A 74 -2.56 -8.25 25.60
CA ASP A 74 -2.65 -6.90 25.04
C ASP A 74 -3.95 -6.15 25.43
N TRP A 75 -4.84 -6.78 26.19
CA TRP A 75 -6.19 -6.30 26.54
C TRP A 75 -6.26 -5.13 27.55
N GLY A 76 -5.19 -4.34 27.67
CA GLY A 76 -5.10 -3.19 28.58
C GLY A 76 -4.91 -3.55 30.06
N GLY A 77 -4.10 -2.73 30.74
CA GLY A 77 -3.70 -2.93 32.15
C GLY A 77 -2.68 -4.05 32.35
N ASP A 78 -2.19 -4.19 33.58
CA ASP A 78 -1.22 -5.21 33.95
C ASP A 78 -1.86 -6.62 33.87
N CYS A 79 -1.15 -7.55 33.23
CA CYS A 79 -1.61 -8.92 33.08
C CYS A 79 -1.61 -9.66 34.43
N LYS A 80 -2.30 -10.81 34.49
CA LYS A 80 -2.36 -11.65 35.70
C LYS A 80 -0.99 -12.05 36.27
N HIS A 81 0.04 -12.22 35.44
CA HIS A 81 1.39 -12.61 35.89
C HIS A 81 2.14 -11.46 36.57
N ILE A 82 1.98 -10.23 36.08
CA ILE A 82 2.50 -9.02 36.72
C ILE A 82 1.83 -8.83 38.08
N VAL A 83 0.49 -8.95 38.13
CA VAL A 83 -0.29 -8.89 39.37
C VAL A 83 0.18 -9.96 40.37
N ALA A 84 0.32 -11.21 39.92
CA ALA A 84 0.79 -12.31 40.76
C ALA A 84 2.19 -12.06 41.34
N THR A 85 3.10 -11.51 40.53
CA THR A 85 4.48 -11.20 40.94
C THR A 85 4.52 -10.13 42.04
N LEU A 86 3.75 -9.04 41.86
CA LEU A 86 3.64 -7.96 42.85
C LEU A 86 3.01 -8.45 44.16
N LEU A 87 1.96 -9.28 44.06
CA LEU A 87 1.32 -9.88 45.22
C LEU A 87 2.24 -10.86 45.95
N ALA A 88 2.98 -11.71 45.23
CA ALA A 88 3.93 -12.65 45.81
C ALA A 88 5.06 -11.93 46.56
N ALA A 89 5.63 -10.87 45.98
CA ALA A 89 6.65 -10.06 46.62
C ALA A 89 6.14 -9.38 47.90
N ARG A 90 4.89 -8.88 47.89
CA ARG A 90 4.25 -8.24 49.05
C ARG A 90 3.89 -9.24 50.15
N GLN A 91 3.27 -10.36 49.79
CA GLN A 91 2.77 -11.34 50.76
C GLN A 91 3.91 -12.14 51.39
N GLN A 92 5.00 -12.37 50.65
CA GLN A 92 6.12 -13.19 51.09
C GLN A 92 7.47 -12.47 50.85
N PRO A 93 7.74 -11.31 51.51
CA PRO A 93 8.95 -10.53 51.24
C PRO A 93 10.25 -11.31 51.45
N ALA A 94 10.26 -12.28 52.37
CA ALA A 94 11.41 -13.13 52.65
C ALA A 94 11.82 -14.02 51.46
N ARG A 95 10.94 -14.26 50.48
CA ARG A 95 11.27 -15.01 49.24
C ARG A 95 12.02 -14.17 48.22
N VAL A 96 12.03 -12.84 48.36
CA VAL A 96 12.69 -11.94 47.40
C VAL A 96 14.19 -11.97 47.65
N ALA A 97 14.90 -12.70 46.79
CA ALA A 97 16.34 -12.81 46.88
C ALA A 97 17.00 -11.50 46.44
N GLN A 98 17.73 -10.87 47.36
CA GLN A 98 18.54 -9.69 47.07
C GLN A 98 19.83 -10.13 46.38
N ARG A 99 20.06 -9.65 45.17
CA ARG A 99 21.28 -9.97 44.41
C ARG A 99 21.96 -8.68 43.93
N PRO A 100 23.30 -8.64 43.86
CA PRO A 100 24.03 -7.45 43.42
C PRO A 100 23.60 -7.01 42.01
N ALA A 101 23.66 -5.71 41.74
CA ALA A 101 23.43 -5.17 40.40
C ALA A 101 24.42 -5.79 39.41
N LEU A 102 24.04 -5.87 38.12
CA LEU A 102 24.95 -6.36 37.08
C LEU A 102 26.24 -5.54 37.04
N ALA A 103 26.15 -4.22 37.12
CA ALA A 103 27.32 -3.34 37.18
C ALA A 103 28.27 -3.67 38.35
N ALA A 104 27.73 -4.05 39.52
CA ALA A 104 28.53 -4.43 40.69
C ALA A 104 29.16 -5.82 40.54
N LEU A 105 28.53 -6.74 39.81
CA LEU A 105 29.10 -8.04 39.45
C LEU A 105 30.25 -7.90 38.45
N LEU A 106 30.16 -6.92 37.54
CA LEU A 106 31.18 -6.63 36.54
C LEU A 106 32.30 -5.72 37.09
N ALA A 107 32.03 -4.96 38.14
CA ALA A 107 32.99 -4.08 38.79
C ALA A 107 34.19 -4.86 39.34
N GLY A 108 35.40 -4.49 38.91
CA GLY A 108 36.65 -5.13 39.34
C GLY A 108 37.20 -6.16 38.35
N HIS A 109 36.48 -6.49 37.27
CA HIS A 109 37.04 -7.27 36.15
C HIS A 109 37.85 -6.37 35.20
N SER A 110 38.98 -6.88 34.70
CA SER A 110 39.76 -6.20 33.65
C SER A 110 39.05 -6.26 32.29
N ALA A 111 39.46 -5.43 31.32
CA ALA A 111 38.89 -5.43 29.98
C ALA A 111 39.00 -6.81 29.30
N GLU A 112 40.12 -7.50 29.50
CA GLU A 112 40.35 -8.85 28.98
C GLU A 112 39.45 -9.89 29.64
N ALA A 113 39.23 -9.78 30.96
CA ALA A 113 38.33 -10.66 31.69
C ALA A 113 36.86 -10.45 31.28
N LEU A 114 36.45 -9.19 31.06
CA LEU A 114 35.11 -8.87 30.55
C LEU A 114 34.92 -9.35 29.11
N ALA A 115 35.91 -9.19 28.24
CA ALA A 115 35.88 -9.72 26.88
C ALA A 115 35.73 -11.24 26.88
N ALA A 116 36.48 -11.95 27.73
CA ALA A 116 36.37 -13.41 27.86
C ALA A 116 34.98 -13.85 28.35
N ILE A 117 34.39 -13.13 29.32
CA ILE A 117 33.02 -13.39 29.78
C ILE A 117 32.01 -13.19 28.65
N LEU A 118 32.15 -12.12 27.86
CA LEU A 118 31.27 -11.86 26.72
C LEU A 118 31.42 -12.92 25.63
N THR A 119 32.64 -13.35 25.30
CA THR A 119 32.88 -14.43 24.33
C THR A 119 32.28 -15.75 24.80
N ASP A 120 32.38 -16.09 26.08
CA ASP A 120 31.79 -17.32 26.62
C ASP A 120 30.24 -17.23 26.68
N LEU A 121 29.70 -16.03 26.91
CA LEU A 121 28.26 -15.77 26.88
C LEU A 121 27.70 -15.93 25.46
N THR A 122 28.37 -15.36 24.45
CA THR A 122 27.93 -15.45 23.05
C THR A 122 28.10 -16.85 22.47
N ALA A 123 29.11 -17.61 22.91
CA ALA A 123 29.23 -19.03 22.56
C ALA A 123 28.02 -19.85 23.03
N ARG A 124 27.42 -19.49 24.17
CA ARG A 124 26.23 -20.16 24.72
C ARG A 124 24.91 -19.57 24.22
N HIS A 125 24.92 -18.31 23.82
CA HIS A 125 23.76 -17.56 23.35
C HIS A 125 24.12 -16.74 22.09
N PRO A 126 24.17 -17.38 20.90
CA PRO A 126 24.69 -16.74 19.68
C PRO A 126 23.95 -15.48 19.23
N HIS A 127 22.65 -15.35 19.54
CA HIS A 127 21.84 -14.16 19.22
C HIS A 127 22.40 -12.87 19.86
N LEU A 128 23.13 -12.97 20.97
CA LEU A 128 23.72 -11.80 21.64
C LEU A 128 24.87 -11.17 20.83
N ILE A 129 25.40 -11.85 19.81
CA ILE A 129 26.41 -11.30 18.90
C ILE A 129 25.84 -10.09 18.16
N GLU A 130 24.62 -10.22 17.63
CA GLU A 130 23.94 -9.16 16.88
C GLU A 130 23.65 -7.94 17.78
N GLU A 131 23.23 -8.16 19.02
CA GLU A 131 23.00 -7.08 20.00
C GLU A 131 24.30 -6.37 20.42
N ILE A 132 25.39 -7.12 20.64
CA ILE A 132 26.69 -6.56 20.99
C ILE A 132 27.25 -5.73 19.82
N GLU A 133 27.07 -6.18 18.57
CA GLU A 133 27.48 -5.44 17.37
C GLU A 133 26.74 -4.11 17.23
N ALA A 134 25.41 -4.11 17.42
CA ALA A 134 24.60 -2.90 17.38
C ALA A 134 25.04 -1.87 18.43
N LEU A 135 25.33 -2.32 19.66
CA LEU A 135 25.79 -1.45 20.74
C LEU A 135 27.23 -0.97 20.55
N ALA A 136 28.11 -1.80 19.97
CA ALA A 136 29.50 -1.42 19.66
C ALA A 136 29.57 -0.36 18.55
N ALA A 137 28.65 -0.39 17.58
CA ALA A 137 28.55 0.61 16.51
C ALA A 137 28.15 2.02 17.02
N LEU A 138 27.46 2.10 18.17
CA LEU A 138 27.03 3.36 18.79
C LEU A 138 28.12 4.00 19.67
N SER A 139 29.23 3.30 19.95
CA SER A 139 30.37 3.85 20.67
C SER A 139 31.44 4.36 19.70
N PRO A 140 31.86 5.64 19.78
CA PRO A 140 32.93 6.15 18.94
C PRO A 140 34.24 5.41 19.26
N ARG A 141 34.72 4.60 18.32
CA ARG A 141 36.06 4.03 18.38
C ARG A 141 37.08 5.14 18.15
N SER A 142 38.00 5.34 19.08
CA SER A 142 39.26 6.04 18.82
C SER A 142 40.11 5.18 17.87
N ALA A 143 40.06 5.50 16.58
CA ALA A 143 40.88 4.88 15.56
C ALA A 143 42.35 5.35 15.67
N PRO A 144 43.36 4.48 15.49
CA PRO A 144 44.72 4.90 15.21
C PRO A 144 44.84 5.37 13.74
N PRO A 145 45.80 6.26 13.42
CA PRO A 145 45.90 6.86 12.10
C PRO A 145 46.47 5.85 11.10
N GLN A 146 45.81 5.69 9.95
CA GLN A 146 46.42 5.06 8.79
C GLN A 146 46.37 5.98 7.57
N SER A 147 47.54 6.05 6.97
CA SER A 147 47.99 6.79 5.80
C SER A 147 47.50 6.14 4.50
N ALA A 148 47.10 6.97 3.53
CA ALA A 148 47.07 6.65 2.10
C ALA A 148 48.50 6.43 1.54
N PRO A 149 48.73 5.99 0.28
CA PRO A 149 47.77 5.77 -0.83
C PRO A 149 47.99 4.46 -1.64
N ASP A 150 47.12 4.15 -2.61
CA ASP A 150 47.51 3.98 -4.03
C ASP A 150 46.32 3.78 -4.99
N ASP A 151 46.53 4.22 -6.22
CA ASP A 151 45.62 4.28 -7.37
C ASP A 151 45.00 2.93 -7.77
N ALA A 152 43.67 2.84 -7.68
CA ALA A 152 42.81 2.00 -8.50
C ALA A 152 41.47 2.72 -8.64
N VAL A 153 40.86 2.69 -9.83
CA VAL A 153 39.61 3.39 -10.19
C VAL A 153 38.59 3.29 -9.04
N LEU A 154 38.39 4.42 -8.36
CA LEU A 154 37.53 4.49 -7.18
C LEU A 154 36.08 4.51 -7.65
N SER A 155 35.37 3.39 -7.48
CA SER A 155 33.92 3.40 -7.38
C SER A 155 33.53 4.44 -6.31
N ALA A 156 32.51 5.26 -6.59
CA ALA A 156 32.05 6.28 -5.64
C ALA A 156 31.36 5.65 -4.40
N ILE A 157 31.12 4.35 -4.43
CA ILE A 157 30.41 3.59 -3.40
C ILE A 157 31.44 2.85 -2.53
N SER A 158 31.46 3.17 -1.25
CA SER A 158 32.32 2.46 -0.30
C SER A 158 31.80 1.06 0.00
N GLU A 159 32.73 0.13 0.30
CA GLU A 159 32.42 -1.22 0.77
C GLU A 159 31.51 -1.22 2.03
N SER A 160 31.64 -0.17 2.85
CA SER A 160 30.82 0.04 4.04
C SER A 160 29.35 0.36 3.71
N GLU A 161 29.11 1.14 2.65
CA GLU A 161 27.77 1.48 2.16
C GLU A 161 27.09 0.27 1.53
N LEU A 162 27.81 -0.50 0.70
CA LEU A 162 27.30 -1.76 0.14
C LEU A 162 26.94 -2.75 1.25
N SER A 163 27.82 -2.91 2.24
CA SER A 163 27.58 -3.79 3.39
C SER A 163 26.39 -3.34 4.24
N LEU A 164 26.10 -2.04 4.32
CA LEU A 164 24.90 -1.52 4.98
C LEU A 164 23.65 -1.84 4.17
N LEU A 165 23.66 -1.58 2.87
CA LEU A 165 22.53 -1.88 1.97
C LEU A 165 22.19 -3.38 2.01
N GLN A 166 23.18 -4.25 1.86
CA GLN A 166 22.98 -5.70 1.92
C GLN A 166 22.45 -6.17 3.27
N ARG A 167 22.84 -5.51 4.38
CA ARG A 167 22.31 -5.82 5.71
C ARG A 167 20.87 -5.35 5.86
N GLN A 168 20.53 -4.18 5.32
CA GLN A 168 19.20 -3.60 5.34
C GLN A 168 18.20 -4.50 4.58
N ILE A 169 18.49 -4.85 3.33
CA ILE A 169 17.64 -5.75 2.50
C ILE A 169 17.37 -7.06 3.25
N ARG A 170 18.41 -7.68 3.82
CA ARG A 170 18.29 -8.94 4.59
C ARG A 170 17.52 -8.79 5.90
N ALA A 171 17.49 -7.61 6.50
CA ALA A 171 16.75 -7.33 7.72
C ALA A 171 15.26 -7.08 7.40
N ASP A 172 14.99 -6.29 6.38
CA ASP A 172 13.64 -5.94 5.94
C ASP A 172 12.91 -7.19 5.44
N MET A 173 13.58 -8.03 4.63
CA MET A 173 13.03 -9.31 4.18
C MET A 173 12.73 -10.28 5.34
N ARG A 174 13.49 -10.22 6.45
CA ARG A 174 13.17 -11.03 7.64
C ARG A 174 11.95 -10.47 8.39
N SER A 175 11.80 -9.15 8.39
CA SER A 175 10.71 -8.49 9.10
C SER A 175 9.36 -8.66 8.40
N SER A 176 9.34 -8.67 7.07
CA SER A 176 8.14 -8.90 6.25
C SER A 176 7.60 -10.32 6.40
N VAL A 177 8.48 -11.28 6.66
CA VAL A 177 8.13 -12.70 6.86
C VAL A 177 7.55 -12.97 8.26
N PHE A 178 7.94 -12.19 9.28
CA PHE A 178 7.61 -12.49 10.68
C PHE A 178 6.21 -12.01 11.11
N THR A 179 5.54 -11.20 10.31
CA THR A 179 4.19 -10.67 10.57
C THR A 179 3.07 -11.68 10.28
N GLY A 180 3.37 -12.87 9.74
CA GLY A 180 2.38 -13.84 9.23
C GLY A 180 1.98 -15.01 10.16
N TYR A 181 2.59 -15.19 11.33
CA TYR A 181 2.22 -16.31 12.23
C TYR A 181 1.21 -15.85 13.30
N ASP A 182 -0.01 -15.55 12.89
CA ASP A 182 -1.10 -15.36 13.84
C ASP A 182 -1.67 -16.70 14.31
N SER A 183 -1.88 -16.81 15.61
CA SER A 183 -2.14 -18.06 16.35
C SER A 183 -3.62 -18.48 16.27
N TRP A 184 -4.26 -18.48 15.10
CA TRP A 184 -5.58 -19.09 14.92
C TRP A 184 -5.70 -19.64 13.50
N GLY A 185 -5.90 -20.95 13.36
CA GLY A 185 -6.22 -21.57 12.08
C GLY A 185 -7.59 -21.13 11.61
N ASP A 186 -7.61 -20.11 10.76
CA ASP A 186 -8.45 -19.94 9.57
C ASP A 186 -8.04 -18.60 8.91
N GLU A 187 -7.44 -18.71 7.71
CA GLU A 187 -7.00 -17.64 6.78
C GLU A 187 -6.03 -16.56 7.33
N ALA A 188 -4.72 -16.81 7.12
CA ALA A 188 -3.69 -15.79 7.25
C ALA A 188 -3.81 -14.78 6.10
N TRP A 189 -4.02 -13.50 6.42
CA TRP A 189 -3.87 -12.39 5.48
C TRP A 189 -2.41 -11.94 5.53
N TYR A 190 -1.60 -12.35 4.56
CA TYR A 190 -0.24 -11.85 4.39
C TYR A 190 -0.31 -10.43 3.83
N GLU A 191 -0.24 -9.42 4.70
CA GLU A 191 -0.23 -8.00 4.29
C GLU A 191 1.17 -7.50 3.88
N SER A 192 2.21 -8.33 3.88
CA SER A 192 3.59 -7.87 3.63
C SER A 192 4.20 -8.53 2.40
N ASP A 193 4.51 -7.70 1.39
CA ASP A 193 5.28 -8.07 0.20
C ASP A 193 6.77 -8.07 0.55
N PRO A 194 7.47 -9.22 0.49
CA PRO A 194 8.91 -9.26 0.76
C PRO A 194 9.72 -8.41 -0.23
N GLY A 195 9.17 -8.11 -1.41
CA GLY A 195 9.75 -7.21 -2.41
C GLY A 195 10.00 -5.79 -1.91
N GLU A 196 9.27 -5.31 -0.90
CA GLU A 196 9.52 -3.99 -0.29
C GLU A 196 10.96 -3.85 0.24
N ALA A 197 11.61 -4.97 0.60
CA ALA A 197 13.00 -4.99 1.04
C ALA A 197 14.00 -4.51 -0.04
N LEU A 198 13.63 -4.60 -1.33
CA LEU A 198 14.46 -4.16 -2.45
C LEU A 198 14.34 -2.65 -2.74
N GLU A 199 13.27 -1.98 -2.30
CA GLU A 199 12.98 -0.59 -2.66
C GLU A 199 14.12 0.40 -2.41
N PRO A 200 14.86 0.34 -1.27
CA PRO A 200 16.01 1.21 -1.07
C PRO A 200 17.12 1.01 -2.11
N ALA A 201 17.32 -0.22 -2.57
CA ALA A 201 18.29 -0.53 -3.61
C ALA A 201 17.80 -0.06 -4.98
N LEU A 202 16.53 -0.34 -5.32
CA LEU A 202 15.92 0.10 -6.59
C LEU A 202 16.00 1.62 -6.76
N ALA A 203 15.64 2.37 -5.72
CA ALA A 203 15.74 3.83 -5.72
C ALA A 203 17.18 4.31 -5.95
N ARG A 204 18.17 3.65 -5.35
CA ARG A 204 19.59 3.98 -5.51
C ARG A 204 20.09 3.66 -6.93
N ILE A 205 19.73 2.50 -7.47
CA ILE A 205 20.13 2.06 -8.82
C ILE A 205 19.56 3.02 -9.87
N ARG A 206 18.26 3.37 -9.77
CA ARG A 206 17.62 4.35 -10.65
C ARG A 206 18.39 5.68 -10.66
N ALA A 207 18.74 6.20 -9.48
CA ALA A 207 19.51 7.44 -9.37
C ALA A 207 20.90 7.36 -10.02
N LEU A 208 21.57 6.20 -9.97
CA LEU A 208 22.86 5.98 -10.62
C LEU A 208 22.72 5.91 -12.15
N LEU A 209 21.71 5.20 -12.66
CA LEU A 209 21.42 5.12 -14.10
C LEU A 209 21.00 6.48 -14.67
N GLU A 210 20.22 7.27 -13.93
CA GLU A 210 19.89 8.65 -14.29
C GLU A 210 21.14 9.55 -14.35
N ALA A 211 22.12 9.32 -13.46
CA ALA A 211 23.40 10.03 -13.45
C ALA A 211 24.41 9.51 -14.47
N ASP A 212 24.05 8.49 -15.27
CA ASP A 212 24.93 7.78 -16.21
C ASP A 212 26.14 7.09 -15.54
N GLU A 213 26.03 6.78 -14.24
CA GLU A 213 27.04 6.07 -13.44
C GLU A 213 26.85 4.55 -13.56
N ILE A 214 26.93 4.01 -14.78
CA ILE A 214 26.56 2.62 -15.10
C ILE A 214 27.40 1.58 -14.34
N ALA A 215 28.70 1.80 -14.19
CA ALA A 215 29.59 0.88 -13.48
C ALA A 215 29.20 0.76 -12.00
N ASP A 216 28.87 1.88 -11.35
CA ASP A 216 28.43 1.90 -9.96
C ASP A 216 27.02 1.30 -9.82
N ALA A 217 26.13 1.51 -10.79
CA ALA A 217 24.82 0.85 -10.83
C ALA A 217 24.95 -0.68 -10.86
N LEU A 218 25.85 -1.24 -11.68
CA LEU A 218 26.11 -2.68 -11.75
C LEU A 218 26.65 -3.24 -10.42
N ILE A 219 27.45 -2.45 -9.67
CA ILE A 219 27.93 -2.83 -8.34
C ILE A 219 26.77 -2.93 -7.35
N VAL A 220 25.87 -1.93 -7.32
CA VAL A 220 24.70 -1.95 -6.43
C VAL A 220 23.72 -3.05 -6.81
N LEU A 221 23.47 -3.25 -8.11
CA LEU A 221 22.63 -4.31 -8.64
C LEU A 221 23.11 -5.69 -8.18
N ARG A 222 24.42 -5.98 -8.31
CA ARG A 222 25.03 -7.21 -7.79
C ARG A 222 24.82 -7.34 -6.29
N ALA A 223 25.15 -6.30 -5.52
CA ALA A 223 25.03 -6.33 -4.07
C ALA A 223 23.59 -6.59 -3.60
N ALA A 224 22.60 -5.94 -4.23
CA ALA A 224 21.19 -6.13 -3.94
C ALA A 224 20.72 -7.54 -4.27
N THR A 225 21.11 -8.06 -5.44
CA THR A 225 20.78 -9.42 -5.90
C THR A 225 21.33 -10.49 -4.94
N GLU A 226 22.59 -10.38 -4.52
CA GLU A 226 23.20 -11.29 -3.54
C GLU A 226 22.53 -11.22 -2.17
N ALA A 227 22.11 -10.02 -1.73
CA ALA A 227 21.39 -9.85 -0.47
C ALA A 227 20.00 -10.47 -0.52
N TRP A 228 19.32 -10.33 -1.66
CA TRP A 228 18.00 -10.91 -1.93
C TRP A 228 18.07 -12.44 -1.97
N GLU A 229 19.00 -13.02 -2.73
CA GLU A 229 19.27 -14.47 -2.74
C GLU A 229 19.53 -15.01 -1.33
N ALA A 230 20.43 -14.36 -0.58
CA ALA A 230 20.74 -14.76 0.79
C ALA A 230 19.54 -14.63 1.74
N GLY A 231 18.56 -13.80 1.43
CA GLY A 231 17.30 -13.70 2.14
C GLY A 231 16.31 -14.80 1.72
N THR A 232 16.14 -15.02 0.41
CA THR A 232 15.33 -16.10 -0.16
C THR A 232 15.73 -17.47 0.39
N LEU A 233 17.02 -17.79 0.38
CA LEU A 233 17.54 -19.07 0.86
C LEU A 233 17.34 -19.31 2.37
N ARG A 234 16.92 -18.29 3.13
CA ARG A 234 16.57 -18.41 4.55
C ARG A 234 15.08 -18.55 4.82
N LEU A 235 14.24 -18.37 3.81
CA LEU A 235 12.81 -18.63 3.92
C LEU A 235 12.59 -20.12 4.16
N ASP A 236 11.57 -20.46 4.95
CA ASP A 236 11.12 -21.85 5.01
C ASP A 236 10.40 -22.25 3.72
N GLU A 237 10.33 -23.55 3.47
CA GLU A 237 9.78 -24.13 2.24
C GLU A 237 8.33 -23.70 1.97
N TYR A 238 7.54 -23.50 3.03
CA TYR A 238 6.14 -23.09 2.89
C TYR A 238 6.01 -21.64 2.44
N LEU A 239 6.82 -20.74 3.00
CA LEU A 239 6.86 -19.35 2.55
C LEU A 239 7.39 -19.20 1.13
N LEU A 240 8.39 -20.00 0.77
CA LEU A 240 8.93 -19.99 -0.59
C LEU A 240 7.89 -20.41 -1.62
N ASP A 241 7.11 -21.46 -1.32
CA ASP A 241 5.99 -21.92 -2.15
C ASP A 241 4.86 -20.89 -2.20
N HIS A 242 4.57 -20.22 -1.09
CA HIS A 242 3.56 -19.17 -1.06
C HIS A 242 3.94 -17.95 -1.90
N PHE A 243 5.17 -17.44 -1.75
CA PHE A 243 5.61 -16.25 -2.46
C PHE A 243 5.92 -16.50 -3.93
N SER A 244 6.24 -17.73 -4.35
CA SER A 244 6.49 -18.04 -5.76
C SER A 244 5.22 -17.97 -6.63
N GLU A 245 4.04 -18.08 -6.01
CA GLU A 245 2.75 -17.88 -6.69
C GLU A 245 2.31 -16.40 -6.73
N LEU A 246 3.02 -15.51 -6.03
CA LEU A 246 2.70 -14.09 -5.96
C LEU A 246 3.47 -13.29 -7.01
N ASP A 247 2.82 -12.23 -7.47
CA ASP A 247 3.47 -11.19 -8.26
C ASP A 247 4.40 -10.39 -7.34
N LEU A 248 5.64 -10.18 -7.77
CA LEU A 248 6.69 -9.51 -7.00
C LEU A 248 7.24 -8.32 -7.80
N PRO A 249 6.52 -7.18 -7.82
CA PRO A 249 6.86 -6.05 -8.67
C PRO A 249 8.27 -5.50 -8.45
N ALA A 250 8.80 -5.61 -7.23
CA ALA A 250 10.15 -5.18 -6.91
C ALA A 250 11.24 -6.10 -7.51
N ALA A 251 10.96 -7.40 -7.65
CA ALA A 251 11.87 -8.34 -8.33
C ALA A 251 11.86 -8.09 -9.84
N ASP A 252 10.69 -7.83 -10.44
CA ASP A 252 10.56 -7.41 -11.83
C ASP A 252 11.33 -6.12 -12.09
N ALA A 253 11.14 -5.12 -11.23
CA ALA A 253 11.86 -3.86 -11.32
C ALA A 253 13.38 -4.03 -11.21
N LEU A 254 13.86 -4.98 -10.40
CA LEU A 254 15.29 -5.30 -10.30
C LEU A 254 15.82 -5.91 -11.59
N ALA A 255 15.05 -6.81 -12.22
CA ALA A 255 15.40 -7.40 -13.51
C ALA A 255 15.41 -6.38 -14.65
N ASP A 256 14.44 -5.47 -14.70
CA ASP A 256 14.39 -4.36 -15.66
C ASP A 256 15.64 -3.47 -15.55
N LEU A 257 16.03 -3.10 -14.32
CA LEU A 257 17.21 -2.26 -14.07
C LEU A 257 18.52 -2.99 -14.42
N TRP A 258 18.59 -4.31 -14.22
CA TRP A 258 19.72 -5.12 -14.70
C TRP A 258 19.84 -5.06 -16.22
N ALA A 259 18.73 -5.26 -16.94
CA ALA A 259 18.73 -5.22 -18.39
C ALA A 259 19.12 -3.84 -18.93
N GLU A 260 18.58 -2.76 -18.34
CA GLU A 260 18.94 -1.40 -18.72
C GLU A 260 20.44 -1.14 -18.49
N ALA A 261 20.96 -1.46 -17.30
CA ALA A 261 22.37 -1.24 -16.97
C ALA A 261 23.31 -2.01 -17.89
N LEU A 262 23.00 -3.27 -18.18
CA LEU A 262 23.82 -4.11 -19.06
C LEU A 262 23.79 -3.63 -20.52
N LEU A 263 22.63 -3.18 -21.02
CA LEU A 263 22.51 -2.62 -22.37
C LEU A 263 23.15 -1.23 -22.52
N ARG A 264 23.31 -0.49 -21.42
CA ARG A 264 24.02 0.81 -21.38
C ARG A 264 25.51 0.66 -21.13
N ALA A 265 25.97 -0.45 -20.56
CA ALA A 265 27.38 -0.69 -20.29
C ALA A 265 28.18 -0.98 -21.58
N GLU A 266 29.42 -0.49 -21.62
CA GLU A 266 30.38 -0.79 -22.69
C GLU A 266 31.04 -2.16 -22.44
N LEU A 267 30.29 -3.24 -22.67
CA LEU A 267 30.74 -4.62 -22.44
C LEU A 267 31.08 -5.33 -23.73
N ASP A 268 32.19 -6.07 -23.73
CA ASP A 268 32.50 -7.01 -24.81
C ASP A 268 31.65 -8.30 -24.72
N GLU A 269 31.73 -9.15 -25.75
CA GLU A 269 30.95 -10.40 -25.80
C GLU A 269 31.28 -11.33 -24.63
N ASN A 270 32.55 -11.42 -24.21
CA ASN A 270 32.93 -12.30 -23.11
C ASN A 270 32.36 -11.79 -21.78
N GLU A 271 32.47 -10.49 -21.51
CA GLU A 271 31.89 -9.86 -20.31
C GLU A 271 30.36 -10.02 -20.27
N ARG A 272 29.69 -9.86 -21.42
CA ARG A 272 28.25 -10.10 -21.54
C ARG A 272 27.87 -11.54 -21.21
N GLN A 273 28.60 -12.53 -21.72
CA GLN A 273 28.35 -13.94 -21.41
C GLN A 273 28.64 -14.26 -19.93
N GLU A 274 29.64 -13.63 -19.31
CA GLU A 274 29.90 -13.78 -17.87
C GLU A 274 28.76 -13.22 -17.03
N TRP A 275 28.21 -12.04 -17.38
CA TRP A 275 27.05 -11.48 -16.71
C TRP A 275 25.78 -12.30 -16.92
N ALA A 276 25.56 -12.79 -18.15
CA ALA A 276 24.45 -13.69 -18.44
C ALA A 276 24.50 -14.94 -17.58
N ALA A 277 25.67 -15.60 -17.48
CA ALA A 277 25.85 -16.79 -16.67
C ALA A 277 25.67 -16.51 -15.16
N TYR A 278 26.15 -15.35 -14.69
CA TYR A 278 25.93 -14.92 -13.30
C TYR A 278 24.42 -14.75 -13.01
N LEU A 279 23.68 -14.06 -13.87
CA LEU A 279 22.26 -13.82 -13.65
C LEU A 279 21.42 -15.10 -13.76
N ASP A 280 21.80 -16.01 -14.66
CA ASP A 280 21.14 -17.30 -14.84
C ASP A 280 21.30 -18.18 -13.57
N ASP A 281 22.50 -18.22 -12.98
CA ASP A 281 22.75 -18.88 -11.68
C ASP A 281 21.90 -18.27 -10.55
N LYS A 282 21.70 -16.94 -10.58
CA LYS A 282 20.88 -16.24 -9.58
C LYS A 282 19.39 -16.47 -9.79
N ALA A 283 18.91 -16.55 -11.02
CA ALA A 283 17.51 -16.83 -11.33
C ALA A 283 17.05 -18.16 -10.69
N ASP A 284 17.91 -19.19 -10.66
CA ASP A 284 17.58 -20.49 -10.06
C ASP A 284 17.45 -20.48 -8.52
N SER A 285 17.98 -19.45 -7.85
CA SER A 285 18.13 -19.42 -6.38
C SER A 285 17.33 -18.31 -5.69
N ILE A 286 16.75 -17.40 -6.47
CA ILE A 286 16.07 -16.20 -6.01
C ILE A 286 14.56 -16.33 -6.14
N LEU A 287 13.84 -15.73 -5.18
CA LEU A 287 12.40 -15.55 -5.26
C LEU A 287 12.06 -14.54 -6.36
N GLY A 288 11.19 -14.92 -7.31
CA GLY A 288 10.93 -14.14 -8.53
C GLY A 288 12.01 -14.31 -9.61
N GLY A 289 12.75 -15.43 -9.58
CA GLY A 289 13.85 -15.70 -10.52
C GLY A 289 13.46 -15.73 -12.00
N ASP A 290 12.23 -16.10 -12.34
CA ASP A 290 11.74 -16.12 -13.73
C ASP A 290 11.87 -14.75 -14.40
N SER A 291 11.66 -13.66 -13.65
CA SER A 291 11.78 -12.28 -14.14
C SER A 291 13.21 -11.93 -14.58
N PHE A 292 14.23 -12.56 -13.99
CA PHE A 292 15.63 -12.33 -14.33
C PHE A 292 16.00 -12.86 -15.73
N GLN A 293 15.18 -13.71 -16.34
CA GLN A 293 15.40 -14.18 -17.71
C GLN A 293 15.37 -13.04 -18.74
N LEU A 294 14.67 -11.94 -18.44
CA LEU A 294 14.73 -10.70 -19.20
C LEU A 294 16.18 -10.16 -19.23
N ALA A 295 16.80 -10.00 -18.06
CA ALA A 295 18.16 -9.49 -17.94
C ALA A 295 19.22 -10.44 -18.50
N VAL A 296 19.05 -11.75 -18.31
CA VAL A 296 19.89 -12.79 -18.92
C VAL A 296 19.85 -12.65 -20.45
N THR A 297 18.65 -12.48 -21.02
CA THR A 297 18.47 -12.32 -22.47
C THR A 297 19.08 -11.02 -22.97
N ALA A 298 18.89 -9.91 -22.25
CA ALA A 298 19.51 -8.62 -22.56
C ALA A 298 21.05 -8.73 -22.61
N ALA A 299 21.65 -9.42 -21.63
CA ALA A 299 23.08 -9.69 -21.59
C ALA A 299 23.54 -10.53 -22.78
N LYS A 300 22.89 -11.68 -23.03
CA LYS A 300 23.26 -12.61 -24.11
C LYS A 300 23.14 -11.98 -25.50
N GLN A 301 22.08 -11.22 -25.73
CA GLN A 301 21.81 -10.63 -27.05
C GLN A 301 22.63 -9.36 -27.29
N GLY A 302 22.79 -8.51 -26.27
CA GLY A 302 23.40 -7.20 -26.45
C GLY A 302 22.69 -6.37 -27.53
N TRP A 303 23.46 -5.53 -28.23
CA TRP A 303 23.00 -4.74 -29.38
C TRP A 303 23.39 -5.34 -30.73
N ASP A 304 24.22 -6.39 -30.73
CA ASP A 304 24.78 -7.05 -31.90
C ASP A 304 24.07 -8.37 -32.26
N TYR A 305 23.03 -8.75 -31.51
CA TYR A 305 22.16 -9.88 -31.86
C TYR A 305 21.56 -9.70 -33.28
N PRO A 306 21.80 -10.64 -34.23
CA PRO A 306 21.48 -10.40 -35.63
C PRO A 306 20.00 -10.09 -35.93
N PRO A 307 18.99 -10.78 -35.33
CA PRO A 307 17.58 -10.41 -35.51
C PRO A 307 17.26 -8.99 -35.02
N LEU A 308 17.83 -8.57 -33.89
CA LEU A 308 17.69 -7.21 -33.38
C LEU A 308 18.31 -6.17 -34.33
N VAL A 309 19.51 -6.44 -34.85
CA VAL A 309 20.18 -5.57 -35.83
C VAL A 309 19.34 -5.46 -37.12
N GLY A 310 18.76 -6.56 -37.58
CA GLY A 310 17.83 -6.57 -38.71
C GLY A 310 16.59 -5.70 -38.45
N ALA A 311 15.93 -5.91 -37.32
CA ALA A 311 14.75 -5.14 -36.91
C ALA A 311 15.06 -3.65 -36.81
N MET A 312 16.13 -3.24 -36.13
CA MET A 312 16.56 -1.83 -36.04
C MET A 312 16.93 -1.24 -37.42
N GLY A 313 17.42 -2.08 -38.34
CA GLY A 313 17.71 -1.72 -39.72
C GLY A 313 16.50 -1.64 -40.65
N GLY A 314 15.29 -1.96 -40.16
CA GLY A 314 14.05 -1.92 -40.92
C GLY A 314 13.65 -3.25 -41.61
N ASP A 315 14.32 -4.36 -41.30
CA ASP A 315 13.89 -5.70 -41.73
C ASP A 315 12.78 -6.22 -40.79
N ILE A 316 11.55 -5.77 -41.06
CA ILE A 316 10.39 -6.07 -40.23
C ILE A 316 9.78 -7.41 -40.65
N THR A 317 9.92 -8.41 -39.79
CA THR A 317 9.37 -9.75 -39.99
C THR A 317 8.24 -10.04 -39.01
N ALA A 318 7.50 -11.14 -39.23
CA ALA A 318 6.47 -11.58 -38.28
C ALA A 318 7.05 -12.05 -36.93
N LEU A 319 8.37 -12.29 -36.85
CA LEU A 319 9.08 -12.69 -35.64
C LEU A 319 9.65 -11.48 -34.87
N GLY A 320 9.48 -10.26 -35.36
CA GLY A 320 10.08 -9.07 -34.76
C GLY A 320 11.61 -9.16 -34.73
N ALA A 321 12.20 -8.92 -33.56
CA ALA A 321 13.62 -9.01 -33.25
C ALA A 321 14.03 -10.39 -32.68
N TRP A 322 13.27 -11.46 -32.99
CA TRP A 322 13.50 -12.82 -32.50
C TRP A 322 13.81 -13.81 -33.64
N GLU A 323 14.56 -14.87 -33.34
CA GLU A 323 14.97 -15.89 -34.33
C GLU A 323 13.89 -16.94 -34.59
N ASP A 324 13.07 -17.25 -33.59
CA ASP A 324 11.99 -18.24 -33.66
C ASP A 324 10.67 -17.67 -33.12
N ASP A 325 9.61 -18.48 -33.24
CA ASP A 325 8.25 -18.13 -32.82
C ASP A 325 7.99 -18.34 -31.32
N ASP A 326 8.99 -18.79 -30.54
CA ASP A 326 8.90 -18.96 -29.09
C ASP A 326 9.27 -17.65 -28.38
N VAL A 327 8.47 -16.60 -28.65
CA VAL A 327 8.69 -15.25 -28.10
C VAL A 327 8.47 -15.27 -26.59
N PRO A 328 9.47 -14.90 -25.77
CA PRO A 328 9.33 -14.93 -24.31
C PRO A 328 8.25 -13.96 -23.82
N HIS A 329 7.60 -14.29 -22.69
CA HIS A 329 6.57 -13.45 -22.08
C HIS A 329 7.08 -12.05 -21.69
N TYR A 330 8.38 -11.90 -21.44
CA TYR A 330 9.04 -10.63 -21.13
C TYR A 330 9.53 -9.84 -22.36
N ALA A 331 9.27 -10.31 -23.58
CA ALA A 331 9.74 -9.67 -24.81
C ALA A 331 9.32 -8.20 -24.93
N GLU A 332 8.06 -7.89 -24.57
CA GLU A 332 7.53 -6.52 -24.55
C GLU A 332 8.32 -5.60 -23.60
N ALA A 333 8.65 -6.08 -22.40
CA ALA A 333 9.42 -5.30 -21.42
C ALA A 333 10.85 -5.04 -21.93
N LEU A 334 11.51 -6.06 -22.50
CA LEU A 334 12.83 -5.89 -23.10
C LEU A 334 12.82 -4.93 -24.30
N ALA A 335 11.79 -5.00 -25.15
CA ALA A 335 11.61 -4.07 -26.25
C ALA A 335 11.50 -2.63 -25.74
N ARG A 336 10.69 -2.37 -24.71
CA ARG A 336 10.53 -1.04 -24.11
C ARG A 336 11.85 -0.48 -23.56
N ILE A 337 12.63 -1.28 -22.84
CA ILE A 337 13.95 -0.86 -22.33
C ILE A 337 14.89 -0.48 -23.49
N ARG A 338 14.92 -1.28 -24.56
CA ARG A 338 15.71 -0.96 -25.76
C ARG A 338 15.25 0.34 -26.42
N LEU A 339 13.95 0.54 -26.55
CA LEU A 339 13.37 1.76 -27.10
C LEU A 339 13.76 3.00 -26.28
N GLU A 340 13.69 2.94 -24.95
CA GLU A 340 14.12 4.03 -24.07
C GLU A 340 15.61 4.37 -24.28
N ILE A 341 16.48 3.36 -24.38
CA ILE A 341 17.91 3.55 -24.62
C ILE A 341 18.16 4.15 -26.01
N LEU A 342 17.47 3.69 -27.06
CA LEU A 342 17.59 4.24 -28.41
C LEU A 342 17.15 5.71 -28.45
N ALA A 343 16.05 6.05 -27.77
CA ALA A 343 15.58 7.42 -27.66
C ALA A 343 16.60 8.32 -26.94
N ALA A 344 17.21 7.84 -25.86
CA ALA A 344 18.26 8.56 -25.12
C ALA A 344 19.53 8.79 -25.96
N ARG A 345 19.89 7.83 -26.82
CA ARG A 345 21.02 7.93 -27.77
C ARG A 345 20.71 8.81 -28.98
N GLY A 346 19.44 9.18 -29.20
CA GLY A 346 18.99 9.93 -30.36
C GLY A 346 18.92 9.09 -31.65
N ASP A 347 18.91 7.76 -31.55
CA ASP A 347 18.84 6.84 -32.68
C ASP A 347 17.38 6.54 -33.06
N TYR A 348 16.70 7.58 -33.53
CA TYR A 348 15.24 7.58 -33.67
C TYR A 348 14.72 6.70 -34.81
N GLU A 349 15.50 6.48 -35.88
CA GLU A 349 15.08 5.55 -36.94
C GLU A 349 15.16 4.10 -36.48
N ALA A 350 16.23 3.73 -35.75
CA ALA A 350 16.32 2.42 -35.12
C ALA A 350 15.18 2.19 -34.11
N TYR A 351 14.83 3.23 -33.33
CA TYR A 351 13.66 3.20 -32.44
C TYR A 351 12.38 2.88 -33.22
N LEU A 352 12.09 3.63 -34.28
CA LEU A 352 10.85 3.47 -35.04
C LEU A 352 10.75 2.08 -35.66
N ASN A 353 11.84 1.61 -36.25
CA ASN A 353 11.89 0.29 -36.86
C ASN A 353 11.71 -0.83 -35.82
N LEU A 354 12.38 -0.73 -34.67
CA LEU A 354 12.27 -1.71 -33.58
C LEU A 354 10.86 -1.70 -32.97
N ALA A 355 10.29 -0.52 -32.70
CA ALA A 355 8.94 -0.40 -32.15
C ALA A 355 7.91 -1.02 -33.10
N GLN A 356 8.07 -0.81 -34.41
CA GLN A 356 7.21 -1.44 -35.40
C GLN A 356 7.41 -2.96 -35.48
N ALA A 357 8.66 -3.44 -35.41
CA ALA A 357 8.97 -4.87 -35.45
C ALA A 357 8.44 -5.65 -34.24
N GLU A 358 8.54 -5.07 -33.04
CA GLU A 358 8.08 -5.67 -31.78
C GLU A 358 6.59 -5.41 -31.48
N GLY A 359 5.85 -4.79 -32.41
CA GLY A 359 4.43 -4.49 -32.23
C GLY A 359 4.13 -3.41 -31.17
N GLN A 360 5.13 -2.63 -30.76
CA GLN A 360 5.02 -1.48 -29.84
C GLN A 360 4.40 -0.27 -30.56
N PHE A 361 3.20 -0.45 -31.12
CA PHE A 361 2.63 0.49 -32.07
C PHE A 361 2.25 1.85 -31.45
N ILE A 362 1.87 1.86 -30.17
CA ILE A 362 1.59 3.11 -29.45
C ILE A 362 2.86 3.95 -29.28
N ASP A 363 3.96 3.31 -28.88
CA ASP A 363 5.27 3.97 -28.72
C ASP A 363 5.82 4.45 -30.06
N TYR A 364 5.67 3.65 -31.12
CA TYR A 364 5.97 4.04 -32.49
C TYR A 364 5.24 5.34 -32.89
N LEU A 365 3.92 5.40 -32.68
CA LEU A 365 3.13 6.59 -33.02
C LEU A 365 3.51 7.81 -32.17
N LYS A 366 3.75 7.63 -30.87
CA LYS A 366 4.21 8.71 -29.98
C LYS A 366 5.54 9.28 -30.44
N MET A 367 6.48 8.42 -30.82
CA MET A 367 7.77 8.84 -31.34
C MET A 367 7.65 9.59 -32.67
N LEU A 368 6.80 9.14 -33.60
CA LEU A 368 6.54 9.89 -34.84
C LEU A 368 6.04 11.31 -34.54
N VAL A 369 5.14 11.48 -33.57
CA VAL A 369 4.65 12.80 -33.15
C VAL A 369 5.80 13.65 -32.58
N GLN A 370 6.62 13.08 -31.71
CA GLN A 370 7.78 13.76 -31.11
C GLN A 370 8.79 14.25 -32.17
N LEU A 371 9.00 13.47 -33.23
CA LEU A 371 9.89 13.83 -34.34
C LEU A 371 9.25 14.80 -35.34
N GLY A 372 8.01 15.21 -35.13
CA GLY A 372 7.27 16.09 -36.04
C GLY A 372 6.75 15.39 -37.31
N ARG A 373 6.81 14.06 -37.39
CA ARG A 373 6.26 13.23 -38.48
C ARG A 373 4.74 13.03 -38.31
N ARG A 374 4.02 14.15 -38.13
CA ARG A 374 2.59 14.18 -37.73
C ARG A 374 1.65 13.56 -38.76
N GLU A 375 1.87 13.84 -40.04
CA GLU A 375 1.03 13.32 -41.12
C GLU A 375 1.06 11.79 -41.18
N GLU A 376 2.24 11.21 -40.98
CA GLU A 376 2.45 9.77 -40.91
C GLU A 376 1.81 9.17 -39.67
N ALA A 377 2.05 9.76 -38.49
CA ALA A 377 1.42 9.30 -37.24
C ALA A 377 -0.11 9.28 -37.34
N LEU A 378 -0.71 10.31 -37.94
CA LEU A 378 -2.17 10.37 -38.14
C LEU A 378 -2.67 9.34 -39.14
N ALA A 379 -1.95 9.12 -40.24
CA ALA A 379 -2.34 8.15 -41.25
C ALA A 379 -2.34 6.73 -40.67
N GLU A 380 -1.25 6.37 -39.98
CA GLU A 380 -1.06 5.09 -39.30
C GLU A 380 -2.09 4.89 -38.17
N ALA A 381 -2.27 5.90 -37.30
CA ALA A 381 -3.24 5.83 -36.22
C ALA A 381 -4.68 5.58 -36.73
N ARG A 382 -5.09 6.24 -37.82
CA ARG A 382 -6.44 6.05 -38.40
C ARG A 382 -6.59 4.72 -39.13
N ALA A 383 -5.50 4.16 -39.64
CA ALA A 383 -5.53 2.89 -40.34
C ALA A 383 -5.63 1.70 -39.38
N TYR A 384 -4.96 1.78 -38.23
CA TYR A 384 -4.72 0.62 -37.37
C TYR A 384 -5.31 0.73 -35.96
N LEU A 385 -5.48 1.92 -35.38
CA LEU A 385 -6.08 2.03 -34.05
C LEU A 385 -7.60 1.91 -34.11
N VAL A 386 -8.13 1.00 -33.29
CA VAL A 386 -9.58 0.76 -33.17
C VAL A 386 -10.11 1.19 -31.81
N GLU A 387 -9.28 1.11 -30.76
CA GLU A 387 -9.72 1.36 -29.40
C GLU A 387 -9.67 2.86 -29.05
N PRO A 388 -10.79 3.48 -28.63
CA PRO A 388 -10.81 4.89 -28.24
C PRO A 388 -9.82 5.26 -27.13
N ALA A 389 -9.42 4.31 -26.29
CA ALA A 389 -8.39 4.53 -25.26
C ALA A 389 -7.00 4.76 -25.86
N GLU A 390 -6.61 3.97 -26.86
CA GLU A 390 -5.35 4.12 -27.58
C GLU A 390 -5.34 5.41 -28.39
N ILE A 391 -6.46 5.72 -29.04
CA ILE A 391 -6.64 6.96 -29.80
C ILE A 391 -6.52 8.19 -28.87
N LEU A 392 -7.05 8.11 -27.65
CA LEU A 392 -6.92 9.18 -26.66
C LEU A 392 -5.46 9.44 -26.30
N ASP A 393 -4.67 8.39 -26.11
CA ASP A 393 -3.24 8.49 -25.75
C ASP A 393 -2.44 9.21 -26.85
N ILE A 394 -2.66 8.86 -28.12
CA ILE A 394 -2.03 9.55 -29.25
C ILE A 394 -2.56 10.99 -29.40
N ALA A 395 -3.86 11.23 -29.21
CA ALA A 395 -4.43 12.57 -29.26
C ALA A 395 -3.88 13.49 -28.16
N GLN A 396 -3.65 12.97 -26.95
CA GLN A 396 -2.97 13.70 -25.87
C GLN A 396 -1.52 14.02 -26.21
N THR A 397 -0.82 13.08 -26.85
CA THR A 397 0.56 13.29 -27.32
C THR A 397 0.62 14.40 -28.38
N LEU A 398 -0.32 14.41 -29.33
CA LEU A 398 -0.45 15.48 -30.33
C LEU A 398 -0.74 16.84 -29.68
N LEU A 399 -1.63 16.89 -28.69
CA LEU A 399 -1.93 18.12 -27.95
C LEU A 399 -0.70 18.66 -27.21
N ALA A 400 0.06 17.78 -26.55
CA ALA A 400 1.31 18.14 -25.87
C ALA A 400 2.38 18.67 -26.84
N ALA A 401 2.35 18.24 -28.10
CA ALA A 401 3.19 18.73 -29.19
C ALA A 401 2.63 19.99 -29.91
N ASP A 402 1.63 20.67 -29.32
CA ASP A 402 0.94 21.85 -29.87
C ASP A 402 0.28 21.60 -31.25
N ALA A 403 -0.07 20.35 -31.54
CA ALA A 403 -0.78 19.92 -32.75
C ALA A 403 -2.29 19.79 -32.48
N VAL A 404 -2.91 20.90 -32.05
CA VAL A 404 -4.31 20.93 -31.56
C VAL A 404 -5.31 20.40 -32.60
N ASP A 405 -5.22 20.88 -33.84
CA ASP A 405 -6.18 20.49 -34.90
C ASP A 405 -6.07 19.00 -35.24
N ASP A 406 -4.84 18.47 -35.26
CA ASP A 406 -4.55 17.04 -35.49
C ASP A 406 -5.10 16.18 -34.35
N ALA A 407 -4.89 16.61 -33.10
CA ALA A 407 -5.39 15.95 -31.90
C ALA A 407 -6.92 15.86 -31.88
N ILE A 408 -7.61 16.97 -32.17
CA ILE A 408 -9.07 17.03 -32.28
C ILE A 408 -9.56 16.13 -33.41
N SER A 409 -8.91 16.19 -34.58
CA SER A 409 -9.30 15.42 -35.76
C SER A 409 -9.15 13.90 -35.57
N LEU A 410 -8.10 13.48 -34.86
CA LEU A 410 -7.89 12.07 -34.51
C LEU A 410 -8.91 11.60 -33.47
N ALA A 411 -9.17 12.40 -32.44
CA ALA A 411 -10.17 12.07 -31.43
C ALA A 411 -11.60 11.98 -32.01
N GLN A 412 -11.97 12.87 -32.95
CA GLN A 412 -13.22 12.78 -33.69
C GLN A 412 -13.35 11.46 -34.45
N HIS A 413 -12.25 10.99 -35.06
CA HIS A 413 -12.22 9.69 -35.72
C HIS A 413 -12.44 8.55 -34.73
N GLY A 414 -11.77 8.55 -33.58
CA GLY A 414 -12.02 7.55 -32.53
C GLY A 414 -13.45 7.54 -32.00
N MET A 415 -14.09 8.71 -31.92
CA MET A 415 -15.51 8.80 -31.53
C MET A 415 -16.48 8.17 -32.55
N SER A 416 -16.08 8.12 -33.82
CA SER A 416 -16.86 7.47 -34.88
C SER A 416 -16.77 5.95 -34.89
N GLY A 417 -15.77 5.37 -34.22
CA GLY A 417 -15.56 3.92 -34.10
C GLY A 417 -16.63 3.21 -33.25
N GLU A 418 -16.75 1.90 -33.44
CA GLU A 418 -17.76 1.07 -32.74
C GLU A 418 -17.35 0.65 -31.32
N SER A 419 -16.03 0.60 -31.02
CA SER A 419 -15.57 0.10 -29.72
C SER A 419 -16.05 0.98 -28.55
N PRO A 420 -16.56 0.38 -27.47
CA PRO A 420 -16.96 1.12 -26.27
C PRO A 420 -15.80 1.40 -25.30
N ARG A 421 -14.66 0.71 -25.41
CA ARG A 421 -13.56 0.81 -24.43
C ARG A 421 -12.89 2.18 -24.52
N GLY A 422 -12.85 2.93 -23.43
CA GLY A 422 -12.28 4.29 -23.40
C GLY A 422 -13.15 5.39 -24.03
N LYS A 423 -14.27 5.06 -24.70
CA LYS A 423 -15.08 6.04 -25.44
C LYS A 423 -15.61 7.20 -24.58
N ALA A 424 -15.95 6.90 -23.31
CA ALA A 424 -16.37 7.93 -22.35
C ALA A 424 -15.24 8.90 -21.98
N ALA A 425 -14.02 8.39 -21.82
CA ALA A 425 -12.85 9.21 -21.53
C ALA A 425 -12.50 10.09 -22.74
N LEU A 426 -12.48 9.51 -23.95
CA LEU A 426 -12.24 10.24 -25.19
C LEU A 426 -13.27 11.35 -25.41
N ALA A 427 -14.57 11.08 -25.21
CA ALA A 427 -15.62 12.09 -25.32
C ALA A 427 -15.46 13.23 -24.31
N THR A 428 -15.08 12.91 -23.07
CA THR A 428 -14.88 13.90 -22.00
C THR A 428 -13.68 14.78 -22.32
N TRP A 429 -12.57 14.18 -22.71
CA TRP A 429 -11.36 14.90 -23.10
C TRP A 429 -11.59 15.78 -24.34
N LEU A 430 -12.21 15.24 -25.40
CA LEU A 430 -12.49 15.99 -26.62
C LEU A 430 -13.46 17.16 -26.40
N ARG A 431 -14.42 17.01 -25.48
CA ARG A 431 -15.30 18.12 -25.05
C ARG A 431 -14.48 19.29 -24.51
N ASP A 432 -13.58 19.01 -23.58
CA ASP A 432 -12.83 20.05 -22.87
C ASP A 432 -11.82 20.72 -23.81
N VAL A 433 -11.06 19.93 -24.57
CA VAL A 433 -10.10 20.45 -25.57
C VAL A 433 -10.82 21.27 -26.64
N ALA A 434 -11.97 20.81 -27.17
CA ALA A 434 -12.73 21.59 -28.14
C ALA A 434 -13.24 22.91 -27.56
N GLY A 435 -13.63 22.93 -26.28
CA GLY A 435 -14.07 24.15 -25.59
C GLY A 435 -12.94 25.16 -25.43
N ASP A 436 -11.79 24.70 -24.95
CA ASP A 436 -10.62 25.53 -24.68
C ASP A 436 -10.00 26.10 -25.97
N HIS A 437 -10.11 25.37 -27.08
CA HIS A 437 -9.56 25.76 -28.39
C HIS A 437 -10.60 26.34 -29.36
N GLY A 438 -11.70 26.92 -28.84
CA GLY A 438 -12.60 27.75 -29.64
C GLY A 438 -13.50 26.99 -30.62
N GLN A 439 -13.80 25.71 -30.35
CA GLN A 439 -14.76 24.89 -31.10
C GLN A 439 -16.03 24.58 -30.27
N PRO A 440 -16.84 25.60 -29.91
CA PRO A 440 -17.97 25.43 -28.99
C PRO A 440 -19.05 24.47 -29.51
N GLY A 441 -19.23 24.39 -30.84
CA GLY A 441 -20.16 23.44 -31.45
C GLY A 441 -19.75 21.99 -31.20
N LEU A 442 -18.46 21.67 -31.36
CA LEU A 442 -17.94 20.34 -31.08
C LEU A 442 -17.99 20.03 -29.58
N ALA A 443 -17.62 21.01 -28.73
CA ALA A 443 -17.71 20.88 -27.28
C ALA A 443 -19.14 20.54 -26.82
N LEU A 444 -20.17 21.19 -27.39
CA LEU A 444 -21.56 20.90 -27.08
C LEU A 444 -21.97 19.47 -27.47
N VAL A 445 -21.58 19.01 -28.67
CA VAL A 445 -21.87 17.63 -29.13
C VAL A 445 -21.18 16.60 -28.23
N MET A 446 -19.92 16.84 -27.86
CA MET A 446 -19.17 15.95 -26.97
C MET A 446 -19.67 16.00 -25.52
N ALA A 447 -20.20 17.14 -25.06
CA ALA A 447 -20.85 17.24 -23.76
C ALA A 447 -22.13 16.37 -23.69
N GLN A 448 -22.92 16.31 -24.77
CA GLN A 448 -24.06 15.40 -24.86
C GLN A 448 -23.62 13.94 -24.86
N GLN A 449 -22.60 13.60 -25.66
CA GLN A 449 -22.12 12.22 -25.76
C GLN A 449 -21.46 11.73 -24.48
N SER A 450 -20.63 12.56 -23.83
CA SER A 450 -20.01 12.22 -22.54
C SER A 450 -21.07 11.98 -21.46
N LEU A 451 -22.13 12.79 -21.39
CA LEU A 451 -23.25 12.55 -20.48
C LEU A 451 -24.02 11.27 -20.81
N ALA A 452 -24.26 10.97 -22.10
CA ALA A 452 -24.93 9.75 -22.52
C ALA A 452 -24.14 8.49 -22.16
N LEU A 453 -22.82 8.53 -22.32
CA LEU A 453 -21.91 7.44 -21.96
C LEU A 453 -21.74 7.30 -20.45
N ARG A 454 -21.61 8.41 -19.72
CA ARG A 454 -21.49 8.46 -18.26
C ARG A 454 -22.30 9.61 -17.68
N LYS A 455 -23.33 9.24 -16.91
CA LYS A 455 -24.35 10.16 -16.37
C LYS A 455 -23.91 10.83 -15.07
N THR A 456 -22.74 11.44 -15.06
CA THR A 456 -22.19 12.11 -13.87
C THR A 456 -22.67 13.55 -13.76
N LEU A 457 -22.71 14.11 -12.54
CA LEU A 457 -23.00 15.53 -12.35
C LEU A 457 -22.01 16.43 -13.11
N ALA A 458 -20.73 16.05 -13.16
CA ALA A 458 -19.71 16.79 -13.90
C ALA A 458 -20.05 16.91 -15.40
N ASN A 459 -20.47 15.80 -16.03
CA ASN A 459 -20.88 15.82 -17.44
C ASN A 459 -22.19 16.60 -17.65
N TYR A 460 -23.10 16.56 -16.68
CA TYR A 460 -24.35 17.33 -16.73
C TYR A 460 -24.08 18.84 -16.70
N GLN A 461 -23.23 19.29 -15.77
CA GLN A 461 -22.82 20.69 -15.67
C GLN A 461 -21.97 21.14 -16.87
N ALA A 462 -21.15 20.25 -17.44
CA ALA A 462 -20.43 20.55 -18.67
C ALA A 462 -21.38 20.77 -19.86
N LEU A 463 -22.42 19.95 -19.99
CA LEU A 463 -23.48 20.16 -20.98
C LEU A 463 -24.25 21.47 -20.74
N GLN A 464 -24.57 21.78 -19.48
CA GLN A 464 -25.21 23.04 -19.11
C GLN A 464 -24.38 24.26 -19.53
N ARG A 465 -23.07 24.23 -19.25
CA ARG A 465 -22.15 25.32 -19.64
C ARG A 465 -22.03 25.44 -21.16
N ALA A 466 -21.87 24.32 -21.88
CA ALA A 466 -21.72 24.32 -23.33
C ALA A 466 -23.00 24.76 -24.06
N ALA A 467 -24.18 24.48 -23.50
CA ALA A 467 -25.47 24.85 -24.08
C ALA A 467 -25.79 26.35 -23.95
N GLY A 468 -25.28 27.03 -22.93
CA GLY A 468 -25.55 28.45 -22.70
C GLY A 468 -27.06 28.74 -22.67
N ASP A 469 -27.51 29.67 -23.52
CA ASP A 469 -28.91 30.10 -23.59
C ASP A 469 -29.87 28.98 -24.05
N ASP A 470 -29.38 27.97 -24.77
CA ASP A 470 -30.18 26.83 -25.23
C ASP A 470 -30.34 25.74 -24.15
N TRP A 471 -29.77 25.93 -22.96
CA TRP A 471 -29.84 24.98 -21.85
C TRP A 471 -31.25 24.43 -21.57
N PRO A 472 -32.35 25.22 -21.56
CA PRO A 472 -33.68 24.69 -21.28
C PRO A 472 -34.10 23.53 -22.20
N ALA A 473 -33.70 23.55 -23.48
CA ALA A 473 -34.00 22.47 -24.41
C ALA A 473 -33.17 21.21 -24.10
N TYR A 474 -31.87 21.38 -23.85
CA TYR A 474 -30.97 20.27 -23.53
C TYR A 474 -31.23 19.65 -22.15
N LYS A 475 -31.57 20.47 -21.15
CA LYS A 475 -31.97 20.04 -19.82
C LYS A 475 -33.08 19.01 -19.87
N LYS A 476 -34.11 19.26 -20.68
CA LYS A 476 -35.25 18.35 -20.84
C LYS A 476 -34.80 16.98 -21.36
N ILE A 477 -33.95 16.97 -22.37
CA ILE A 477 -33.42 15.73 -22.98
C ILE A 477 -32.53 14.98 -21.96
N ALA A 478 -31.63 15.70 -21.28
CA ALA A 478 -30.73 15.14 -20.28
C ALA A 478 -31.49 14.50 -19.10
N LEU A 479 -32.51 15.19 -18.57
CA LEU A 479 -33.35 14.67 -17.49
C LEU A 479 -34.20 13.47 -17.93
N GLN A 480 -34.70 13.47 -19.16
CA GLN A 480 -35.40 12.29 -19.73
C GLN A 480 -34.47 11.09 -19.83
N MET A 481 -33.24 11.29 -20.31
CA MET A 481 -32.23 10.24 -20.38
C MET A 481 -31.86 9.69 -19.00
N LEU A 482 -31.73 10.56 -17.99
CA LEU A 482 -31.52 10.14 -16.60
C LEU A 482 -32.71 9.34 -16.07
N ALA A 483 -33.94 9.79 -16.33
CA ALA A 483 -35.15 9.13 -15.88
C ALA A 483 -35.28 7.70 -16.43
N SER A 484 -34.92 7.49 -17.71
CA SER A 484 -34.93 6.19 -18.39
C SER A 484 -33.79 5.25 -17.98
N ASP A 485 -32.79 5.72 -17.23
CA ASP A 485 -31.72 4.87 -16.73
C ASP A 485 -32.19 4.04 -15.52
N GLU A 486 -32.25 2.71 -15.69
CA GLU A 486 -32.61 1.72 -14.67
C GLU A 486 -31.39 1.07 -13.99
N SER A 487 -30.18 1.60 -14.21
CA SER A 487 -28.96 1.03 -13.62
C SER A 487 -29.04 0.95 -12.09
N LEU A 488 -28.39 -0.09 -11.56
CA LEU A 488 -28.44 -0.47 -10.15
C LEU A 488 -27.68 0.50 -9.22
N TYR A 489 -26.95 1.47 -9.77
CA TYR A 489 -26.09 2.42 -9.07
C TYR A 489 -26.63 3.84 -9.27
N GLY A 490 -27.45 4.30 -8.32
CA GLY A 490 -28.26 5.53 -8.45
C GLY A 490 -27.59 6.82 -7.98
N ASP A 491 -26.37 6.76 -7.45
CA ASP A 491 -25.75 7.87 -6.71
C ASP A 491 -25.61 9.15 -7.55
N GLU A 492 -25.10 9.04 -8.78
CA GLU A 492 -24.95 10.18 -9.69
C GLU A 492 -26.30 10.73 -10.19
N LYS A 493 -27.27 9.85 -10.45
CA LYS A 493 -28.62 10.23 -10.86
C LYS A 493 -29.32 11.03 -9.77
N VAL A 494 -29.22 10.58 -8.52
CA VAL A 494 -29.73 11.28 -7.34
C VAL A 494 -29.02 12.63 -7.18
N THR A 495 -27.70 12.65 -7.32
CA THR A 495 -26.90 13.87 -7.23
C THR A 495 -27.36 14.93 -8.25
N ILE A 496 -27.66 14.53 -9.49
CA ILE A 496 -28.18 15.45 -10.51
C ILE A 496 -29.61 15.93 -10.16
N TYR A 497 -30.49 15.07 -9.67
CA TYR A 497 -31.82 15.50 -9.23
C TYR A 497 -31.77 16.48 -8.06
N LEU A 498 -30.88 16.26 -7.09
CA LEU A 498 -30.66 17.20 -6.00
C LEU A 498 -30.12 18.54 -6.50
N TYR A 499 -29.17 18.52 -7.44
CA TYR A 499 -28.67 19.73 -8.09
C TYR A 499 -29.79 20.54 -8.77
N GLU A 500 -30.75 19.85 -9.38
CA GLU A 500 -31.92 20.46 -10.03
C GLU A 500 -33.12 20.73 -9.11
N GLN A 501 -32.95 20.52 -7.79
CA GLN A 501 -34.01 20.65 -6.77
C GLN A 501 -35.24 19.76 -7.04
N MET A 502 -35.04 18.66 -7.76
CA MET A 502 -36.05 17.64 -8.08
C MET A 502 -36.16 16.62 -6.93
N HIS A 503 -36.66 17.08 -5.78
CA HIS A 503 -36.65 16.32 -4.53
C HIS A 503 -37.48 15.03 -4.61
N ASP A 504 -38.61 15.05 -5.31
CA ASP A 504 -39.49 13.88 -5.45
C ASP A 504 -38.83 12.78 -6.29
N GLU A 505 -38.18 13.17 -7.39
CA GLU A 505 -37.45 12.26 -8.26
C GLU A 505 -36.20 11.70 -7.58
N ALA A 506 -35.49 12.51 -6.80
CA ALA A 506 -34.38 12.06 -5.97
C ALA A 506 -34.85 11.01 -4.96
N ILE A 507 -35.92 11.28 -4.22
CA ILE A 507 -36.53 10.32 -3.28
C ILE A 507 -36.92 9.02 -3.99
N ALA A 508 -37.62 9.13 -5.13
CA ALA A 508 -38.06 7.96 -5.89
C ALA A 508 -36.90 7.13 -6.43
N ALA A 509 -35.78 7.77 -6.80
CA ALA A 509 -34.58 7.06 -7.24
C ALA A 509 -33.91 6.30 -6.09
N VAL A 510 -33.77 6.93 -4.91
CA VAL A 510 -33.20 6.30 -3.70
C VAL A 510 -34.07 5.15 -3.19
N ASP A 511 -35.40 5.28 -3.26
CA ASP A 511 -36.33 4.21 -2.84
C ASP A 511 -36.31 2.99 -3.78
N LYS A 512 -35.97 3.18 -5.06
CA LYS A 512 -35.84 2.10 -6.04
C LYS A 512 -34.45 1.45 -6.05
N ALA A 513 -33.42 2.17 -5.61
CA ALA A 513 -32.05 1.67 -5.62
C ALA A 513 -31.89 0.48 -4.65
N LYS A 514 -31.31 -0.62 -5.13
CA LYS A 514 -30.96 -1.77 -4.27
C LYS A 514 -29.79 -1.45 -3.35
N TRP A 515 -28.86 -0.64 -3.83
CA TRP A 515 -27.66 -0.19 -3.14
C TRP A 515 -27.48 1.30 -3.40
N PHE A 516 -27.36 2.08 -2.33
CA PHE A 516 -27.18 3.53 -2.37
C PHE A 516 -26.27 3.91 -1.21
N HIS A 517 -25.19 4.64 -1.49
CA HIS A 517 -24.09 4.78 -0.53
C HIS A 517 -24.25 5.95 0.44
N ASP A 518 -24.97 7.03 0.06
CA ASP A 518 -25.06 8.24 0.89
C ASP A 518 -26.48 8.81 1.04
N ASP A 519 -27.25 8.25 1.97
CA ASP A 519 -28.57 8.78 2.36
C ASP A 519 -28.49 10.19 2.97
N ASN A 520 -27.32 10.66 3.45
CA ASN A 520 -27.22 11.94 4.18
C ASN A 520 -27.53 13.14 3.29
N ALA A 521 -26.93 13.19 2.10
CA ALA A 521 -27.11 14.30 1.17
C ALA A 521 -28.59 14.49 0.79
N VAL A 522 -29.30 13.38 0.59
CA VAL A 522 -30.73 13.39 0.25
C VAL A 522 -31.57 13.82 1.44
N ILE A 523 -31.31 13.25 2.62
CA ILE A 523 -31.99 13.60 3.87
C ILE A 523 -31.86 15.10 4.15
N ASP A 524 -30.67 15.69 4.01
CA ASP A 524 -30.46 17.12 4.24
C ASP A 524 -31.17 17.99 3.21
N ALA A 525 -31.16 17.59 1.94
CA ALA A 525 -31.86 18.32 0.89
C ALA A 525 -33.38 18.32 1.09
N VAL A 526 -33.95 17.20 1.55
CA VAL A 526 -35.42 17.03 1.60
C VAL A 526 -36.02 17.17 2.99
N ARG A 527 -35.24 17.34 4.07
CA ARG A 527 -35.78 17.39 5.45
C ARG A 527 -36.88 18.42 5.68
N GLN A 528 -36.86 19.54 4.95
CA GLN A 528 -37.90 20.58 5.07
C GLN A 528 -39.15 20.27 4.23
N SER A 529 -38.97 19.76 3.00
CA SER A 529 -40.10 19.47 2.10
C SER A 529 -40.74 18.10 2.35
N HIS A 530 -39.95 17.12 2.81
CA HIS A 530 -40.32 15.72 3.03
C HIS A 530 -39.83 15.18 4.40
N PRO A 531 -40.19 15.84 5.52
CA PRO A 531 -39.68 15.50 6.85
C PRO A 531 -40.01 14.05 7.26
N GLN A 532 -41.17 13.53 6.86
CA GLN A 532 -41.57 12.15 7.16
C GLN A 532 -40.64 11.12 6.49
N TRP A 533 -40.35 11.30 5.20
CA TRP A 533 -39.46 10.39 4.47
C TRP A 533 -38.04 10.43 5.05
N ALA A 534 -37.54 11.63 5.34
CA ALA A 534 -36.22 11.84 5.92
C ALA A 534 -36.10 11.18 7.31
N PHE A 535 -37.12 11.33 8.16
CA PHE A 535 -37.21 10.61 9.43
C PHE A 535 -37.23 9.09 9.24
N ASP A 536 -38.03 8.56 8.32
CA ASP A 536 -38.12 7.12 8.07
C ASP A 536 -36.82 6.50 7.55
N ARG A 537 -36.01 7.27 6.81
CA ARG A 537 -34.64 6.89 6.41
C ARG A 537 -33.71 6.81 7.61
N CYS A 538 -33.63 7.86 8.44
CA CYS A 538 -32.84 7.87 9.67
C CYS A 538 -33.24 6.71 10.60
N ARG A 539 -34.55 6.47 10.74
CA ARG A 539 -35.11 5.39 11.54
C ARG A 539 -34.62 4.02 11.08
N ARG A 540 -34.64 3.75 9.76
CA ARG A 540 -34.21 2.45 9.21
C ARG A 540 -32.74 2.15 9.47
N HIS A 541 -31.85 3.12 9.28
CA HIS A 541 -30.42 2.96 9.60
C HIS A 541 -30.20 2.62 11.07
N ALA A 542 -30.87 3.37 11.97
CA ALA A 542 -30.78 3.10 13.40
C ALA A 542 -31.32 1.71 13.76
N GLU A 543 -32.50 1.34 13.26
CA GLU A 543 -33.13 0.05 13.54
C GLU A 543 -32.31 -1.14 13.03
N GLN A 544 -31.69 -1.04 11.84
CA GLN A 544 -30.80 -2.09 11.32
C GLN A 544 -29.61 -2.36 12.26
N ILE A 545 -28.96 -1.31 12.76
CA ILE A 545 -27.84 -1.41 13.70
C ILE A 545 -28.32 -1.99 15.03
N MET A 546 -29.42 -1.45 15.57
CA MET A 546 -29.98 -1.89 16.84
C MET A 546 -30.41 -3.35 16.78
N ASP A 547 -31.13 -3.77 15.75
CA ASP A 547 -31.67 -5.13 15.62
C ASP A 547 -30.59 -6.18 15.35
N ALA A 548 -29.50 -5.83 14.66
CA ALA A 548 -28.33 -6.70 14.49
C ALA A 548 -27.58 -7.00 15.81
N GLY A 549 -27.84 -6.25 16.89
CA GLY A 549 -27.27 -6.51 18.21
C GLY A 549 -25.79 -6.14 18.36
N LYS A 550 -25.23 -5.39 17.41
CA LYS A 550 -23.84 -4.92 17.41
C LYS A 550 -23.65 -3.82 18.46
N ALA A 551 -23.33 -4.21 19.69
CA ALA A 551 -23.28 -3.28 20.82
C ALA A 551 -22.20 -2.19 20.69
N GLN A 552 -21.19 -2.40 19.84
CA GLN A 552 -20.15 -1.42 19.51
C GLN A 552 -20.67 -0.27 18.62
N ASP A 553 -21.77 -0.48 17.87
CA ASP A 553 -22.29 0.48 16.88
C ASP A 553 -23.50 1.29 17.42
N TYR A 554 -23.91 1.08 18.67
CA TYR A 554 -25.08 1.75 19.24
C TYR A 554 -24.97 3.28 19.29
N GLU A 555 -23.76 3.83 19.33
CA GLU A 555 -23.56 5.28 19.25
C GLU A 555 -23.98 5.83 17.88
N VAL A 556 -23.64 5.12 16.79
CA VAL A 556 -24.05 5.47 15.42
C VAL A 556 -25.58 5.40 15.27
N ALA A 557 -26.21 4.38 15.84
CA ALA A 557 -27.68 4.29 15.85
C ALA A 557 -28.32 5.46 16.60
N ALA A 558 -27.77 5.87 17.74
CA ALA A 558 -28.28 7.00 18.51
C ALA A 558 -28.11 8.34 17.77
N GLU A 559 -27.05 8.48 16.96
CA GLU A 559 -26.84 9.65 16.10
C GLU A 559 -27.89 9.76 14.99
N TRP A 560 -28.16 8.66 14.28
CA TRP A 560 -29.25 8.59 13.30
C TRP A 560 -30.60 8.99 13.90
N LEU A 561 -30.91 8.47 15.10
CA LEU A 561 -32.13 8.80 15.83
C LEU A 561 -32.20 10.27 16.26
N ARG A 562 -31.08 10.85 16.72
CA ARG A 562 -31.00 12.27 17.05
C ARG A 562 -31.33 13.14 15.84
N ARG A 563 -30.76 12.80 14.69
CA ARG A 563 -31.04 13.51 13.43
C ARG A 563 -32.52 13.40 13.04
N GLY A 564 -33.09 12.19 13.10
CA GLY A 564 -34.51 11.97 12.84
C GLY A 564 -35.43 12.77 13.78
N ARG A 565 -35.08 12.86 15.07
CA ARG A 565 -35.77 13.71 16.04
C ARG A 565 -35.76 15.17 15.61
N ASP A 566 -34.58 15.70 15.30
CA ASP A 566 -34.41 17.11 14.98
C ASP A 566 -35.23 17.49 13.74
N ILE A 567 -35.28 16.61 12.73
CA ILE A 567 -36.12 16.76 11.53
C ILE A 567 -37.60 16.87 11.89
N LEU A 568 -38.14 15.96 12.73
CA LEU A 568 -39.55 16.01 13.12
C LEU A 568 -39.89 17.22 13.98
N VAL A 569 -38.97 17.62 14.88
CA VAL A 569 -39.16 18.79 15.73
C VAL A 569 -39.21 20.07 14.91
N GLU A 570 -38.28 20.24 13.96
CA GLU A 570 -38.28 21.37 13.04
C GLU A 570 -39.54 21.41 12.17
N ALA A 571 -40.06 20.26 11.77
CA ALA A 571 -41.33 20.13 11.05
C ALA A 571 -42.58 20.36 11.92
N GLY A 572 -42.42 20.54 13.25
CA GLY A 572 -43.50 20.76 14.20
C GLY A 572 -44.20 19.50 14.71
N ASP A 573 -43.68 18.30 14.43
CA ASP A 573 -44.23 17.01 14.85
C ASP A 573 -43.43 16.33 15.99
N ALA A 574 -43.18 17.10 17.04
CA ALA A 574 -42.56 16.59 18.26
C ALA A 574 -43.39 15.46 18.92
N ALA A 575 -44.69 15.37 18.64
CA ALA A 575 -45.57 14.34 19.18
C ALA A 575 -45.27 12.96 18.59
N GLN A 576 -45.06 12.87 17.28
CA GLN A 576 -44.66 11.63 16.63
C GLN A 576 -43.32 11.10 17.15
N TRP A 577 -42.33 11.99 17.35
CA TRP A 577 -41.04 11.61 17.94
C TRP A 577 -41.21 10.99 19.33
N ARG A 578 -41.96 11.63 20.24
CA ARG A 578 -42.21 11.10 21.59
C ARG A 578 -42.84 9.72 21.53
N SER A 579 -43.88 9.56 20.69
CA SER A 579 -44.57 8.29 20.50
C SER A 579 -43.65 7.19 19.95
N TYR A 580 -42.76 7.53 19.02
CA TYR A 580 -41.78 6.60 18.46
C TYR A 580 -40.73 6.19 19.49
N LEU A 581 -40.14 7.16 20.21
CA LEU A 581 -39.13 6.90 21.22
C LEU A 581 -39.66 6.03 22.37
N ASP A 582 -40.89 6.25 22.82
CA ASP A 582 -41.51 5.43 23.86
C ASP A 582 -41.66 3.96 23.43
N ARG A 583 -42.09 3.70 22.18
CA ARG A 583 -42.13 2.34 21.63
C ARG A 583 -40.74 1.72 21.53
N LEU A 584 -39.75 2.51 21.13
CA LEU A 584 -38.37 2.03 20.97
C LEU A 584 -37.73 1.67 22.31
N LEU A 585 -37.97 2.48 23.36
CA LEU A 585 -37.54 2.22 24.73
C LEU A 585 -38.17 0.94 25.31
N ASP A 586 -39.46 0.69 25.05
CA ASP A 586 -40.15 -0.54 25.48
C ASP A 586 -39.56 -1.78 24.78
N ARG A 587 -39.34 -1.71 23.46
CA ARG A 587 -38.78 -2.79 22.65
C ARG A 587 -37.36 -3.18 23.08
N HIS A 588 -36.51 -2.21 23.38
CA HIS A 588 -35.11 -2.43 23.72
C HIS A 588 -34.81 -2.32 25.23
N GLN A 589 -35.82 -2.49 26.09
CA GLN A 589 -35.70 -2.35 27.55
C GLN A 589 -34.59 -3.21 28.19
N ARG A 590 -34.24 -4.35 27.57
CA ARG A 590 -33.21 -5.30 28.05
C ARG A 590 -31.79 -5.02 27.53
N LYS A 591 -31.62 -4.05 26.62
CA LYS A 591 -30.31 -3.66 26.06
C LYS A 591 -29.68 -2.57 26.91
N TYR A 592 -29.05 -2.97 28.02
CA TYR A 592 -28.53 -2.05 29.06
C TYR A 592 -27.52 -0.99 28.55
N LYS A 593 -26.78 -1.26 27.47
CA LYS A 593 -25.89 -0.27 26.83
C LYS A 593 -26.63 0.74 25.95
N LEU A 594 -27.68 0.31 25.24
CA LEU A 594 -28.43 1.13 24.29
C LEU A 594 -29.46 2.03 25.00
N ARG A 595 -30.14 1.51 26.02
CA ARG A 595 -31.23 2.21 26.70
C ARG A 595 -30.84 3.60 27.24
N PRO A 596 -29.70 3.79 27.94
CA PRO A 596 -29.29 5.12 28.39
C PRO A 596 -29.06 6.10 27.24
N MET A 597 -28.64 5.62 26.06
CA MET A 597 -28.46 6.46 24.88
C MET A 597 -29.80 6.92 24.31
N LEU A 598 -30.80 6.03 24.25
CA LEU A 598 -32.16 6.38 23.83
C LEU A 598 -32.84 7.37 24.80
N GLU A 599 -32.64 7.20 26.10
CA GLU A 599 -33.21 8.11 27.12
C GLU A 599 -32.70 9.55 26.96
N LYS A 600 -31.45 9.75 26.51
CA LYS A 600 -30.88 11.07 26.19
C LYS A 600 -31.54 11.76 25.00
N LEU A 601 -32.36 11.06 24.20
CA LEU A 601 -33.03 11.62 23.02
C LEU A 601 -34.44 12.13 23.30
N ARG A 602 -34.91 12.12 24.56
CA ARG A 602 -36.19 12.73 24.95
C ARG A 602 -36.18 14.26 24.69
N LEU A 603 -37.36 14.80 24.39
CA LEU A 603 -37.60 16.25 24.19
C LEU A 603 -37.96 16.98 25.47
#